data_AF-A0A817NBV9-F1
#
_entry.id   AF-A0A817NBV9-F1
#
_cell.length_a   1.000
_cell.length_b   1.000
_cell.length_c   1.000
_cell.angle_alpha   90.00
_cell.angle_beta   90.00
_cell.angle_gamma   90.00
#
_symmetry.space_group_name_H-M   'P 1'
#
loop_
_entity.id
_entity.type
_entity.pdbx_description
1 polymer ?
#
loop_
_entity_poly.entity_id
_entity_poly.type
_entity_poly.pdbx_seq_one_letter_code
_entity_poly.pdbx_strand_id
1 'polypeptide(L)' 'MAYSNINERASALRFADMGVLPKRMLAPIEGYEKVPLVTLEEAVKSLVKIVPKVERNV' A
#
# COMPACT_ATOMS: atom_id res chain seq x y z
N MET A 1 -32.44 15.41 -24.19
CA MET A 1 -32.73 15.05 -22.77
C MET A 1 -31.46 14.53 -22.14
N ALA A 2 -31.00 15.20 -21.10
CA ALA A 2 -29.82 14.83 -20.33
C ALA A 2 -30.20 13.76 -19.30
N TYR A 3 -29.55 12.60 -19.34
CA TYR A 3 -29.52 11.67 -18.21
C TYR A 3 -28.11 11.73 -17.62
N SER A 4 -27.92 12.73 -16.76
CA SER A 4 -26.72 12.89 -15.96
C SER A 4 -26.81 12.00 -14.71
N ASN A 5 -25.75 11.22 -14.50
CA ASN A 5 -25.22 10.73 -13.22
C ASN A 5 -26.12 9.85 -12.35
N ILE A 6 -25.62 8.66 -11.98
CA ILE A 6 -25.52 8.09 -10.62
C ILE A 6 -25.12 6.61 -10.82
N ASN A 7 -23.83 6.32 -11.06
CA ASN A 7 -23.24 5.05 -10.60
C ASN A 7 -21.70 4.90 -10.72
N GLU A 8 -20.95 5.97 -10.97
CA GLU A 8 -19.48 5.94 -10.94
C GLU A 8 -18.89 6.11 -9.53
N ARG A 9 -19.66 5.82 -8.46
CA ARG A 9 -19.19 5.92 -7.06
C ARG A 9 -19.05 4.57 -6.36
N ALA A 10 -18.87 3.49 -7.10
CA ALA A 10 -18.21 2.31 -6.56
C ALA A 10 -16.69 2.49 -6.66
N SER A 11 -16.18 3.61 -6.15
CA SER A 11 -14.79 3.65 -5.69
C SER A 11 -14.70 2.52 -4.67
N ALA A 12 -14.08 1.41 -5.07
CA ALA A 12 -13.83 0.24 -4.25
C ALA A 12 -12.88 0.65 -3.11
N LEU A 13 -13.41 1.38 -2.14
CA LEU A 13 -12.80 1.65 -0.87
C LEU A 13 -12.54 0.27 -0.28
N ARG A 14 -11.27 -0.15 -0.25
CA ARG A 14 -10.86 -1.33 0.48
C ARG A 14 -11.10 -0.98 1.94
N PHE A 15 -12.23 -1.41 2.49
CA PHE A 15 -12.62 -1.18 3.88
C PHE A 15 -11.60 -1.71 4.92
N ALA A 16 -10.52 -2.36 4.48
CA ALA A 16 -9.38 -2.76 5.29
C ALA A 16 -8.62 -1.58 5.92
N ASP A 17 -8.70 -0.37 5.33
CA ASP A 17 -7.89 0.77 5.76
C ASP A 17 -8.48 1.56 6.94
N MET A 18 -9.74 1.28 7.37
CA MET A 18 -10.42 2.06 8.43
C MET A 18 -10.49 1.36 9.79
N GLY A 19 -9.86 0.20 9.94
CA GLY A 19 -9.86 -0.56 11.20
C GLY A 19 -8.62 -0.27 12.05
N VAL A 20 -8.76 -0.35 13.37
CA VAL A 20 -7.58 -0.41 14.26
C VAL A 20 -6.86 -1.73 13.98
N LEU A 21 -5.68 -1.65 13.35
CA LEU A 21 -4.84 -2.82 13.12
C LEU A 21 -4.51 -3.48 14.49
N PRO A 22 -4.75 -4.79 14.63
CA PRO A 22 -4.37 -5.50 15.85
C PRO A 22 -2.88 -5.32 16.11
N LYS A 23 -2.51 -4.79 17.27
CA LYS A 23 -1.11 -4.54 17.67
C LYS A 23 -0.30 -5.82 17.94
N ARG A 24 -0.80 -6.98 17.52
CA ARG A 24 -0.10 -8.26 17.66
C ARG A 24 0.97 -8.36 16.58
N MET A 25 2.09 -8.98 16.94
CA MET A 25 3.11 -9.35 15.98
C MET A 25 2.51 -10.36 14.99
N LEU A 26 2.63 -10.08 13.70
CA LEU A 26 2.23 -11.01 12.65
C LEU A 26 3.34 -12.06 12.48
N ALA A 27 2.95 -13.26 12.06
CA ALA A 27 3.92 -14.26 11.64
C ALA A 27 4.72 -13.74 10.43
N PRO A 28 6.00 -14.15 10.28
CA PRO A 28 6.76 -13.87 9.08
C PRO A 28 6.05 -14.37 7.82
N ILE A 29 6.31 -13.71 6.69
CA ILE A 29 5.81 -14.13 5.38
C ILE A 29 6.49 -15.44 4.99
N GLU A 30 5.73 -16.36 4.40
CA GLU A 30 6.24 -17.65 3.92
C GLU A 30 7.40 -17.44 2.93
N GLY A 31 8.52 -18.14 3.15
CA GLY A 31 9.75 -18.02 2.36
C GLY A 31 10.68 -16.87 2.80
N TYR A 32 10.27 -16.03 3.74
CA TYR A 32 11.06 -14.92 4.29
C TYR A 32 11.45 -15.14 5.76
N GLU A 33 11.24 -16.32 6.31
CA GLU A 33 11.45 -16.63 7.74
C GLU A 33 12.90 -16.50 8.18
N LYS A 34 13.84 -16.68 7.24
CA LYS A 34 15.30 -16.62 7.47
C LYS A 34 15.92 -15.30 7.00
N VAL A 35 15.11 -14.37 6.52
CA VAL A 35 15.60 -13.08 6.03
C VAL A 35 15.84 -12.15 7.23
N PRO A 36 16.99 -11.47 7.29
CA PRO A 36 17.24 -10.53 8.38
C PRO A 36 16.22 -9.39 8.37
N LEU A 37 15.87 -8.91 9.55
CA LEU A 37 15.13 -7.66 9.66
C LEU A 37 16.00 -6.52 9.15
N VAL A 38 15.42 -5.69 8.30
CA VAL A 38 16.09 -4.54 7.67
C VAL A 38 15.32 -3.27 8.01
N THR A 39 15.98 -2.13 7.90
CA THR A 39 15.28 -0.85 8.08
C THR A 39 14.37 -0.55 6.90
N LEU A 40 13.45 0.39 7.07
CA LEU A 40 12.58 0.83 5.97
C LEU A 40 13.42 1.37 4.80
N GLU A 41 14.47 2.14 5.11
CA GLU A 41 15.40 2.72 4.14
C GLU A 41 16.10 1.64 3.31
N GLU A 42 16.43 0.50 3.91
CA GLU A 42 17.04 -0.63 3.20
C GLU A 42 16.01 -1.36 2.33
N ALA A 43 14.82 -1.60 2.86
CA ALA A 43 13.75 -2.28 2.14
C ALA A 43 13.33 -1.52 0.86
N VAL A 44 13.29 -0.18 0.90
CA VAL A 44 12.86 0.62 -0.26
C VAL A 44 13.92 0.74 -1.36
N LYS A 45 15.20 0.44 -1.10
CA LYS A 45 16.29 0.56 -2.12
C LYS A 45 15.99 -0.22 -3.40
N SER A 46 15.42 -1.41 -3.28
CA SER A 46 15.07 -2.26 -4.43
C SER A 46 13.95 -1.65 -5.28
N LEU A 47 13.03 -0.92 -4.65
CA LEU A 47 11.86 -0.34 -5.29
C LEU A 47 12.18 0.92 -6.09
N VAL A 48 13.28 1.62 -5.79
CA VAL A 48 13.70 2.88 -6.44
C VAL A 48 13.78 2.76 -7.97
N LYS A 49 14.12 1.57 -8.50
CA LYS A 49 14.22 1.33 -9.95
C LYS A 49 12.86 1.22 -10.64
N ILE A 50 11.80 0.89 -9.90
CA ILE A 50 10.48 0.53 -10.43
C ILE A 50 9.48 1.66 -10.16
N VAL A 51 9.65 2.36 -9.04
CA VAL A 51 8.73 3.44 -8.63
C VAL A 51 9.01 4.68 -9.49
N PRO A 52 8.01 5.21 -10.21
CA PRO A 52 8.16 6.44 -10.98
C PRO A 52 8.58 7.57 -10.03
N LYS A 53 9.51 8.41 -10.48
CA LYS A 53 9.94 9.58 -9.69
C LYS A 53 8.71 10.46 -9.47
N VAL A 54 8.23 10.50 -8.23
CA VAL A 54 7.20 11.45 -7.84
C VAL A 54 7.90 12.80 -7.74
N GLU A 55 7.80 13.59 -8.80
CA GLU A 55 8.17 14.99 -8.75
C GLU A 55 7.23 15.67 -7.74
N ARG A 56 7.80 16.13 -6.62
CA ARG A 56 7.06 17.03 -5.74
C ARG A 56 7.01 18.38 -6.45
N ASN A 57 5.82 18.78 -6.88
CA ASN A 57 5.56 20.18 -7.20
C ASN A 57 5.67 20.97 -5.89
N VAL A 58 6.85 21.54 -5.66
CA VAL A 58 7.09 22.54 -4.59
C VAL A 58 7.05 23.92 -5.22
#